data_AF-H7EHW6-F1
#
_entry.id   AF-H7EHW6-F1
#
_cell.length_a   1.000
_cell.length_b   1.000
_cell.length_c   1.000
_cell.angle_alpha   90.00
_cell.angle_beta   90.00
_cell.angle_gamma   90.00
#
_symmetry.space_group_name_H-M   'P 1'
#
loop_
_entity.id
_entity.type
_entity.pdbx_description
1 polymer ?
#
loop_
_entity_poly.entity_id
_entity_poly.type
_entity_poly.pdbx_seq_one_letter_code
_entity_poly.pdbx_strand_id
1 'polypeptide(L)'
;MKKFDYTITDALGIHARPAGELVKVAKGFSSKITLGCNGKEVDAKRMISVMSLGAKQGALLSVSVEGEDEEAACEALSSFLSGNL
;
A
#
# COMPACT_ATOMS: atom_id res chain seq x y z
N MET A 1 6.55 14.91 2.08
CA MET A 1 5.58 13.83 2.41
C MET A 1 4.44 13.85 1.42
N LYS A 2 4.26 12.76 0.66
CA LYS A 2 3.13 12.54 -0.26
C LYS A 2 2.08 11.66 0.39
N LYS A 3 0.81 11.90 0.07
CA LYS A 3 -0.33 11.08 0.52
C LYS A 3 -1.37 10.94 -0.57
N PHE A 4 -2.03 9.80 -0.60
CA PHE A 4 -3.22 9.57 -1.43
C PHE A 4 -4.07 8.47 -0.82
N ASP A 5 -5.34 8.44 -1.20
CA ASP A 5 -6.26 7.37 -0.82
C ASP A 5 -6.61 6.53 -2.05
N TYR A 6 -6.87 5.25 -1.83
CA TYR A 6 -7.28 4.30 -2.85
C TYR A 6 -8.42 3.42 -2.33
N THR A 7 -9.46 3.22 -3.13
CA THR A 7 -10.53 2.28 -2.81
C THR A 7 -10.19 0.92 -3.38
N ILE A 8 -10.10 -0.10 -2.54
CA ILE A 8 -9.85 -1.49 -2.96
C ILE A 8 -10.97 -1.96 -3.88
N THR A 9 -10.64 -2.38 -5.10
CA THR A 9 -11.58 -2.88 -6.11
C THR A 9 -11.57 -4.40 -6.26
N ASP A 10 -10.47 -5.06 -5.90
CA ASP A 10 -10.32 -6.51 -5.96
C ASP A 10 -11.25 -7.19 -4.95
N ALA A 11 -11.97 -8.21 -5.42
CA ALA A 11 -12.98 -8.92 -4.64
C ALA A 11 -12.42 -9.65 -3.41
N LEU A 12 -11.14 -10.06 -3.46
CA LEU A 12 -10.43 -10.69 -2.35
C LEU A 12 -9.69 -9.67 -1.46
N GLY A 13 -9.58 -8.43 -1.92
CA GLY A 13 -8.83 -7.36 -1.26
C GLY A 13 -7.33 -7.67 -1.15
N ILE A 14 -6.67 -7.13 -0.13
CA ILE A 14 -5.24 -7.38 0.08
C ILE A 14 -5.02 -8.78 0.66
N HIS A 15 -4.81 -9.76 -0.22
CA HIS A 15 -4.44 -11.14 0.13
C HIS A 15 -2.95 -11.41 -0.16
N ALA A 16 -2.50 -12.67 0.05
CA ALA A 16 -1.09 -13.03 0.03
C ALA A 16 -0.33 -12.64 -1.25
N ARG A 17 -0.97 -12.73 -2.43
CA ARG A 17 -0.32 -12.39 -3.71
C ARG A 17 -0.08 -10.88 -3.85
N PRO A 18 -1.11 -10.02 -3.91
CA PRO A 18 -0.89 -8.58 -4.05
C PRO A 18 -0.14 -7.98 -2.86
N ALA A 19 -0.26 -8.55 -1.65
CA ALA A 19 0.58 -8.13 -0.51
C ALA A 19 2.07 -8.38 -0.76
N GLY A 20 2.43 -9.56 -1.30
CA GLY A 20 3.82 -9.89 -1.61
C GLY A 20 4.39 -9.02 -2.72
N GLU A 21 3.61 -8.72 -3.76
CA GLU A 21 4.00 -7.84 -4.86
C GLU A 21 4.10 -6.37 -4.42
N LEU A 22 3.14 -5.87 -3.64
CA LEU A 22 3.16 -4.53 -3.05
C LEU A 22 4.41 -4.32 -2.18
N VAL A 23 4.76 -5.31 -1.35
CA VAL A 23 5.97 -5.25 -0.52
C VAL A 23 7.23 -5.21 -1.36
N LYS A 24 7.28 -5.92 -2.50
CA LYS A 24 8.43 -5.85 -3.42
C LYS A 24 8.56 -4.45 -4.02
N VAL A 25 7.45 -3.85 -4.44
CA VAL A 25 7.42 -2.45 -4.94
C VAL A 25 7.89 -1.50 -3.84
N ALA A 26 7.30 -1.56 -2.64
CA ALA A 26 7.65 -0.69 -1.53
C ALA A 26 9.11 -0.82 -1.08
N LYS A 27 9.68 -2.03 -1.11
CA LYS A 27 11.10 -2.27 -0.79
C LYS A 27 12.08 -1.73 -1.84
N GLY A 28 11.61 -1.38 -3.03
CA GLY A 28 12.42 -0.73 -4.05
C GLY A 28 12.79 0.72 -3.74
N PHE A 29 12.15 1.32 -2.74
CA PHE A 29 12.32 2.72 -2.37
C PHE A 29 12.96 2.88 -0.99
N SER A 30 13.69 3.97 -0.79
CA SER A 30 14.27 4.36 0.49
C SER A 30 13.20 4.95 1.43
N SER A 31 12.22 5.66 0.87
CA SER A 31 11.12 6.29 1.62
C SER A 31 10.41 5.36 2.58
N LYS A 32 9.98 5.92 3.72
CA LYS A 32 9.05 5.27 4.62
C LYS A 32 7.67 5.28 3.97
N ILE A 33 7.06 4.10 3.86
CA ILE A 33 5.74 3.94 3.24
C ILE A 33 4.81 3.33 4.28
N THR A 34 3.78 4.07 4.66
CA THR A 34 2.76 3.66 5.61
C THR A 34 1.45 3.44 4.87
N LEU A 35 0.80 2.29 5.12
CA LEU A 35 -0.55 1.99 4.66
C LEU A 35 -1.51 2.06 5.85
N GLY A 36 -2.65 2.73 5.67
CA GLY A 36 -3.71 2.86 6.66
C GLY A 36 -5.03 2.29 6.17
N CYS A 37 -5.71 1.51 7.00
CA CYS A 37 -7.05 1.00 6.72
C CYS A 37 -7.74 0.63 8.04
N ASN A 38 -9.04 0.90 8.18
CA ASN A 38 -9.82 0.54 9.36
C ASN A 38 -9.22 1.02 10.69
N GLY A 39 -8.62 2.22 10.72
CA GLY A 39 -7.98 2.79 11.91
C GLY A 39 -6.66 2.14 12.32
N LYS A 40 -6.08 1.26 11.48
CA LYS A 40 -4.76 0.67 11.66
C LYS A 40 -3.79 1.24 10.64
N GLU A 41 -2.54 1.43 11.03
CA GLU A 41 -1.44 1.81 10.15
C GLU A 41 -0.31 0.78 10.23
N VAL A 42 0.29 0.47 9.09
CA VAL A 42 1.36 -0.52 8.97
C VAL A 42 2.44 -0.08 7.98
N ASP A 43 3.64 -0.61 8.15
CA ASP A 43 4.75 -0.47 7.18
C ASP A 43 4.48 -1.32 5.93
N ALA A 44 4.42 -0.68 4.76
CA ALA A 44 4.19 -1.33 3.47
C ALA A 44 5.32 -2.31 3.08
N LYS A 45 6.49 -2.21 3.70
CA LYS A 45 7.64 -3.10 3.45
C LYS A 45 7.56 -4.40 4.27
N ARG A 46 6.51 -4.59 5.08
CA ARG A 46 6.30 -5.75 5.95
C ARG A 46 5.05 -6.52 5.53
N MET A 47 5.22 -7.61 4.78
CA MET A 47 4.12 -8.40 4.21
C MET A 47 3.06 -8.84 5.22
N ILE A 48 3.48 -9.38 6.38
CA ILE A 48 2.54 -9.82 7.43
C ILE A 48 1.72 -8.64 7.96
N SER A 49 2.34 -7.46 8.11
CA SER A 49 1.66 -6.24 8.56
C SER A 49 0.68 -5.73 7.50
N VAL A 50 1.06 -5.75 6.23
CA VAL A 50 0.18 -5.38 5.11
C VAL A 50 -1.07 -6.28 5.08
N MET A 51 -0.90 -7.59 5.23
CA MET A 51 -2.04 -8.52 5.29
C MET A 51 -2.92 -8.32 6.54
N SER A 52 -2.34 -7.89 7.66
CA SER A 52 -3.07 -7.70 8.92
C SER A 52 -3.99 -6.46 8.94
N LEU A 53 -3.85 -5.56 7.95
CA LEU A 53 -4.81 -4.46 7.73
C LEU A 53 -6.22 -4.97 7.45
N GLY A 54 -6.34 -6.15 6.84
CA GLY A 54 -7.64 -6.69 6.44
C GLY A 54 -8.40 -5.75 5.50
N ALA A 55 -7.69 -5.07 4.59
CA ALA A 55 -8.28 -4.20 3.58
C ALA A 55 -9.04 -5.06 2.55
N LYS A 56 -10.36 -5.04 2.65
CA LYS A 56 -11.28 -5.78 1.76
C LYS A 56 -11.78 -4.86 0.63
N GLN A 57 -12.44 -5.44 -0.37
CA GLN A 57 -13.14 -4.70 -1.40
C GLN A 57 -14.01 -3.57 -0.80
N GLY A 58 -13.93 -2.40 -1.39
CA GLY A 58 -14.63 -1.18 -0.96
C GLY A 58 -14.01 -0.46 0.22
N ALA A 59 -12.98 -1.03 0.87
CA ALA A 59 -12.25 -0.32 1.93
C ALA A 59 -11.44 0.85 1.36
N LEU A 60 -11.39 1.95 2.10
CA LEU A 60 -10.51 3.07 1.81
C LEU A 60 -9.13 2.81 2.42
N LEU A 61 -8.14 2.62 1.57
CA LEU A 61 -6.73 2.47 1.92
C LEU A 61 -6.06 3.85 1.81
N SER A 62 -5.55 4.37 2.91
CA SER A 62 -4.68 5.55 2.89
C SER A 62 -3.22 5.14 2.70
N VAL A 63 -2.49 5.88 1.88
CA VAL A 63 -1.07 5.65 1.61
C VAL A 63 -0.32 6.94 1.92
N SER A 64 0.72 6.83 2.75
CA SER A 64 1.61 7.92 3.09
C SER A 64 3.04 7.54 2.76
N VAL A 65 3.75 8.42 2.06
CA VAL A 65 5.13 8.23 1.63
C VAL A 65 5.96 9.42 2.09
N GLU A 66 7.06 9.14 2.77
CA GLU A 66 7.96 10.15 3.33
C GLU A 66 9.42 9.75 3.11
N GLY A 67 10.14 10.57 2.35
CA GLY A 67 11.56 10.34 2.05
C GLY A 67 12.02 11.03 0.77
N GLU A 68 13.27 10.77 0.40
CA GLU A 68 13.94 11.44 -0.73
C GLU A 68 13.38 11.02 -2.10
N ASP A 69 12.87 9.79 -2.20
CA ASP A 69 12.25 9.23 -3.41
C ASP A 69 10.72 9.15 -3.30
N GLU A 70 10.11 10.00 -2.44
CA GLU A 70 8.68 9.91 -2.11
C GLU A 70 7.75 10.11 -3.31
N GLU A 71 8.18 10.89 -4.30
CA GLU A 71 7.41 11.14 -5.52
C GLU A 71 7.34 9.89 -6.40
N ALA A 72 8.50 9.32 -6.73
CA ALA A 72 8.59 8.08 -7.51
C ALA A 72 7.94 6.89 -6.79
N ALA A 73 8.10 6.79 -5.47
CA ALA A 73 7.46 5.77 -4.65
C ALA A 73 5.94 5.92 -4.65
N CYS A 74 5.41 7.15 -4.50
CA CYS A 74 3.98 7.42 -4.53
C CYS A 74 3.36 7.04 -5.88
N GLU A 75 4.01 7.37 -7.00
CA GLU A 75 3.56 7.00 -8.34
C GLU A 75 3.55 5.48 -8.54
N ALA A 76 4.63 4.79 -8.16
CA ALA A 76 4.73 3.34 -8.29
C ALA A 76 3.67 2.61 -7.46
N LEU A 77 3.42 3.07 -6.23
CA LEU A 77 2.37 2.52 -5.37
C LEU A 77 0.97 2.78 -5.95
N SER A 78 0.70 3.99 -6.43
CA SER A 78 -0.60 4.33 -7.02
C SER A 78 -0.90 3.47 -8.26
N SER A 79 0.11 3.28 -9.11
CA SER A 79 0.04 2.44 -10.30
C SER A 79 -0.16 0.96 -9.94
N PHE A 80 0.58 0.45 -8.94
CA PHE A 80 0.42 -0.91 -8.46
C PHE A 80 -1.00 -1.16 -7.93
N LEU A 81 -1.51 -0.27 -7.07
CA LEU A 81 -2.85 -0.41 -6.49
C LEU A 81 -3.93 -0.43 -7.58
N SER A 82 -3.90 0.52 -8.51
CA SER A 82 -4.87 0.62 -9.61
C SER A 82 -4.85 -0.58 -10.57
N GLY A 83 -3.70 -1.23 -10.72
CA GLY A 83 -3.54 -2.37 -11.62
C GLY A 83 -3.79 -3.74 -10.98
N ASN A 84 -3.84 -3.83 -9.65
CA ASN A 84 -3.82 -5.13 -8.93
C ASN A 84 -4.79 -5.24 -7.75
N LEU A 85 -5.45 -4.15 -7.31
CA LEU A 85 -6.20 -4.11 -6.04
C LEU A 85 -7.51 -3.36 -6.08
#